data_AF-A0A4U6D1E9-F1
#
_entry.id   AF-A0A4U6D1E9-F1
#
_cell.length_a   1.000
_cell.length_b   1.000
_cell.length_c   1.000
_cell.angle_alpha   90.00
_cell.angle_beta   90.00
_cell.angle_gamma   90.00
#
_symmetry.space_group_name_H-M   'P 1'
#
loop_
_entity.id
_entity.type
_entity.pdbx_description
1 polymer ?
#
loop_
_entity_poly.entity_id
_entity_poly.type
_entity_poly.pdbx_seq_one_letter_code
_entity_poly.pdbx_strand_id
1 'polypeptide(L)' 'MGDRQFALMATPEKAVCDKIVATPGVILRSKISAAGYLLEDLRMDESQLKQLDISMMESWLADCPKKDSLATMIKMIKEL' A
#
# COMPACT_ATOMS: atom_id res chain seq x y z
N MET A 1 -23.26 -4.32 10.66
CA MET A 1 -22.62 -3.00 10.46
C MET A 1 -21.31 -3.21 9.71
N GLY A 2 -21.28 -2.96 8.41
CA GLY A 2 -20.06 -3.03 7.60
C GLY A 2 -19.46 -1.63 7.55
N ASP A 3 -18.44 -1.40 8.35
CA ASP A 3 -17.71 -0.14 8.46
C ASP A 3 -16.89 0.07 7.19
N ARG A 4 -17.58 0.45 6.11
CA ARG A 4 -16.95 1.05 4.93
C ARG A 4 -16.60 2.47 5.33
N GLN A 5 -15.50 2.63 6.06
CA GLN A 5 -14.87 3.92 6.26
C GLN A 5 -14.33 4.35 4.90
N PHE A 6 -15.23 4.91 4.10
CA PHE A 6 -14.87 5.74 2.97
C PHE A 6 -13.99 6.83 3.55
N ALA A 7 -12.68 6.69 3.31
CA ALA A 7 -11.68 7.73 3.52
C ALA A 7 -12.10 8.94 2.67
N LEU A 8 -12.96 9.78 3.24
CA LEU A 8 -13.25 11.10 2.72
C LEU A 8 -11.91 11.84 2.70
N MET A 9 -11.35 11.99 1.49
CA MET A 9 -10.21 12.83 1.08
C MET A 9 -8.84 12.18 0.86
N ALA A 10 -8.64 10.87 1.10
CA ALA A 10 -7.39 10.20 0.74
C ALA A 10 -7.67 9.10 -0.29
N THR A 11 -7.02 9.17 -1.46
CA THR A 11 -7.02 8.05 -2.43
C THR A 11 -6.58 6.76 -1.73
N PRO A 12 -7.06 5.57 -2.16
CA PRO A 12 -6.69 4.31 -1.54
C PRO A 12 -5.16 4.11 -1.54
N GLU A 13 -4.45 4.59 -2.56
CA GLU A 13 -2.97 4.61 -2.58
C GLU A 13 -2.39 5.45 -1.44
N LYS A 14 -2.96 6.64 -1.20
CA LYS A 14 -2.55 7.54 -0.10
C LYS A 14 -2.72 6.86 1.23
N ALA A 15 -3.89 6.28 1.45
CA ALA A 15 -4.24 5.65 2.71
C ALA A 15 -3.30 4.47 3.02
N VAL A 16 -2.95 3.67 2.02
CA VAL A 16 -2.01 2.55 2.18
C VAL A 16 -0.60 3.06 2.50
N CYS A 17 -0.12 4.05 1.74
CA CYS A 17 1.21 4.61 1.94
C CYS A 17 1.35 5.25 3.33
N ASP A 18 0.36 6.06 3.72
CA ASP A 18 0.29 6.71 5.04
C ASP A 18 0.28 5.67 6.16
N LYS A 19 -0.49 4.59 6.03
CA LYS A 19 -0.57 3.53 7.03
C LYS A 19 0.73 2.74 7.17
N ILE A 20 1.45 2.49 6.07
CA ILE A 20 2.79 1.85 6.10
C ILE A 20 3.84 2.74 6.77
N VAL A 21 3.77 4.05 6.52
CA VAL A 21 4.65 5.05 7.15
C VAL A 21 4.31 5.22 8.63
N ALA A 22 3.03 5.35 8.95
CA ALA A 22 2.47 5.52 10.28
C ALA A 22 2.59 4.25 11.14
N THR A 23 2.81 3.07 10.54
CA THR A 23 3.13 1.85 11.28
C THR A 23 4.66 1.71 11.42
N PRO A 24 5.28 2.23 12.49
CA PRO A 24 6.70 2.02 12.74
C PRO A 24 6.99 0.52 12.87
N GLY A 25 8.03 0.03 12.19
CA GLY A 25 8.43 -1.39 12.22
C GLY A 25 7.86 -2.29 11.13
N VAL A 26 6.85 -1.85 10.35
CA VAL A 26 6.49 -2.54 9.11
C VAL A 26 7.60 -2.31 8.08
N ILE A 27 8.32 -3.37 7.73
CA ILE A 27 9.36 -3.39 6.71
C ILE A 27 9.01 -4.47 5.69
N LEU A 28 8.57 -4.04 4.53
CA LEU A 28 8.18 -4.93 3.43
C LEU A 28 9.44 -5.27 2.63
N ARG A 29 10.22 -6.22 3.13
CA ARG A 29 11.44 -6.70 2.44
C ARG A 29 11.17 -7.69 1.32
N SER A 30 9.95 -8.21 1.26
CA SER A 30 9.52 -9.20 0.28
C SER A 30 8.10 -8.93 -0.19
N LYS A 31 7.82 -9.32 -1.44
CA LYS A 31 6.49 -9.28 -2.05
C LYS A 31 5.44 -9.95 -1.18
N ILE A 32 5.75 -11.11 -0.60
CA ILE A 32 4.84 -11.89 0.26
C ILE A 32 4.45 -11.11 1.52
N SER A 33 5.41 -10.42 2.14
CA SER A 33 5.13 -9.59 3.32
C SER A 33 4.26 -8.38 2.97
N ALA A 34 4.45 -7.80 1.78
CA ALA A 34 3.58 -6.74 1.28
C ALA A 34 2.17 -7.25 1.02
N ALA A 35 2.06 -8.41 0.36
CA ALA A 35 0.80 -9.11 0.09
C ALA A 35 0.02 -9.35 1.38
N GLY A 36 0.64 -10.02 2.36
CA GLY A 36 0.00 -10.34 3.64
C GLY A 36 -0.45 -9.09 4.38
N TYR A 37 0.38 -8.04 4.40
CA TYR A 37 -0.03 -6.78 5.03
C TYR A 37 -1.23 -6.13 4.33
N LEU A 38 -1.26 -6.13 3.00
CA LEU A 38 -2.35 -5.52 2.24
C LEU A 38 -3.65 -6.34 2.30
N LEU A 39 -3.53 -7.65 2.10
CA LEU A 39 -4.66 -8.57 1.99
C LEU A 39 -5.18 -9.00 3.37
N GLU A 40 -4.31 -9.14 4.38
CA GLU A 40 -4.70 -9.60 5.72
C GLU A 40 -4.92 -8.43 6.69
N ASP A 41 -3.97 -7.49 6.77
CA ASP A 41 -4.01 -6.37 7.74
C ASP A 41 -4.95 -5.24 7.26
N LEU A 42 -4.81 -4.86 6.00
CA LEU A 42 -5.64 -3.85 5.33
C LEU A 42 -6.94 -4.44 4.74
N ARG A 43 -7.06 -5.76 4.64
CA ARG A 43 -8.21 -6.46 4.02
C ARG A 43 -8.56 -5.91 2.64
N MET A 44 -7.54 -5.55 1.86
CA MET A 44 -7.71 -5.16 0.47
C MET A 44 -7.81 -6.40 -0.41
N ASP A 45 -8.50 -6.27 -1.53
CA ASP A 45 -8.51 -7.30 -2.57
C ASP A 45 -7.35 -7.10 -3.55
N GLU A 46 -6.87 -8.19 -4.15
CA GLU A 46 -5.89 -8.13 -5.24
C GLU A 46 -6.40 -7.27 -6.42
N SER A 47 -7.71 -7.27 -6.66
CA SER A 47 -8.34 -6.40 -7.66
C SER A 47 -8.21 -4.92 -7.32
N GLN A 48 -8.29 -4.56 -6.03
CA GLN A 48 -8.05 -3.19 -5.58
C GLN A 48 -6.58 -2.83 -5.75
N LEU A 49 -5.66 -3.75 -5.45
CA LEU A 49 -4.23 -3.55 -5.68
C LEU A 49 -3.93 -3.26 -7.16
N LYS A 50 -4.53 -4.02 -8.09
CA LYS A 50 -4.40 -3.79 -9.54
C LYS A 50 -5.02 -2.47 -10.02
N GLN A 51 -5.97 -1.93 -9.26
CA GLN A 51 -6.59 -0.62 -9.53
C GLN A 51 -5.80 0.54 -8.92
N LEU A 52 -4.77 0.28 -8.10
CA LEU A 52 -3.93 1.34 -7.53
C LEU A 52 -3.09 2.02 -8.62
N ASP A 53 -2.96 3.33 -8.49
CA ASP A 53 -2.23 4.15 -9.45
C ASP A 53 -0.72 4.10 -9.14
N ILE A 54 -0.02 3.15 -9.79
CA ILE A 54 1.41 2.93 -9.59
C ILE A 54 2.21 4.21 -9.83
N SER A 55 1.83 5.00 -10.83
CA SER A 55 2.49 6.28 -11.14
C SER A 55 2.37 7.28 -9.99
N MET A 56 1.20 7.33 -9.33
CA MET A 56 1.02 8.17 -8.14
C MET A 56 1.87 7.66 -6.97
N MET A 57 1.90 6.35 -6.74
CA MET A 57 2.70 5.74 -5.69
C MET A 57 4.21 5.97 -5.89
N GLU A 58 4.71 5.89 -7.12
CA GLU A 58 6.11 6.18 -7.46
C GLU A 58 6.46 7.64 -7.17
N SER A 59 5.55 8.58 -7.45
CA SER A 59 5.76 9.99 -7.11
C SER A 59 5.87 10.21 -5.59
N TRP A 60 5.24 9.34 -4.79
CA TRP A 60 5.24 9.43 -3.33
C TRP A 60 6.39 8.69 -2.69
N LEU A 61 6.95 7.72 -3.41
CA LEU A 61 8.14 6.99 -3.03
C LEU A 61 9.34 7.94 -2.80
N ALA A 62 9.38 9.07 -3.49
CA ALA A 62 10.39 10.11 -3.29
C ALA A 62 10.26 10.84 -1.93
N ASP A 63 9.03 11.06 -1.46
CA ASP A 63 8.72 11.78 -0.21
C ASP A 63 8.66 10.82 1.00
N CYS A 64 8.53 9.53 0.74
CA CYS A 64 8.36 8.50 1.75
C CYS A 64 9.69 8.06 2.39
N PRO A 65 9.83 8.12 3.73
CA PRO A 65 11.05 7.67 4.43
C PRO A 65 11.29 6.16 4.27
N LYS A 66 10.24 5.38 3.96
CA LYS A 66 10.30 3.92 3.77
C LYS A 66 10.19 3.51 2.30
N LYS A 67 10.80 4.28 1.40
CA LYS A 67 10.74 4.07 -0.06
C LYS A 67 11.10 2.65 -0.52
N ASP A 68 12.05 1.97 0.13
CA ASP A 68 12.40 0.58 -0.21
C ASP A 68 11.26 -0.42 0.01
N SER A 69 10.51 -0.24 1.11
CA SER A 69 9.33 -1.07 1.39
C SER A 69 8.22 -0.79 0.39
N LEU A 70 8.00 0.49 0.07
CA LEU A 70 7.00 0.90 -0.92
C LEU A 70 7.38 0.40 -2.33
N ALA A 71 8.66 0.46 -2.70
CA ALA A 71 9.17 -0.01 -3.99
C ALA A 71 8.93 -1.51 -4.17
N THR A 72 9.16 -2.30 -3.11
CA THR A 72 8.93 -3.74 -3.11
C THR A 72 7.45 -4.06 -3.29
N MET A 73 6.58 -3.30 -2.63
CA MET A 73 5.13 -3.41 -2.79
C MET A 73 4.68 -3.04 -4.21
N ILE A 74 5.14 -1.91 -4.76
CA ILE A 74 4.82 -1.49 -6.13
C ILE A 74 5.26 -2.55 -7.14
N LYS A 75 6.48 -3.07 -6.99
CA LYS A 75 6.99 -4.18 -7.82
C LYS A 75 6.11 -5.42 -7.72
N MET A 76 5.63 -5.76 -6.52
CA MET A 76 4.70 -6.88 -6.36
C MET A 76 3.41 -6.64 -7.16
N ILE A 77 2.79 -5.47 -7.00
CA ILE A 77 1.51 -5.14 -7.66
C ILE A 77 1.68 -5.14 -9.18
N LYS A 78 2.83 -4.66 -9.68
CA LYS A 78 3.15 -4.67 -11.11
C LYS A 78 3.33 -6.08 -11.68
N GLU A 79 3.64 -7.07 -10.84
CA GLU A 79 3.82 -8.48 -11.23
C GLU A 79 2.61 -9.38 -10.92
N LEU A 80 1.54 -8.82 -10.32
CA LEU A 80 0.27 -9.51 -10.04
C LEU A 80 -0.65 -9.53 -11.26
#